data_AF-A0A6H1ZA77-F1
#
_entry.id   AF-A0A6H1ZA77-F1
#
_cell.length_a   1.000
_cell.length_b   1.000
_cell.length_c   1.000
_cell.angle_alpha   90.00
_cell.angle_beta   90.00
_cell.angle_gamma   90.00
#
_symmetry.space_group_name_H-M   'P 1'
#
loop_
_entity.id
_entity.type
_entity.pdbx_description
1 polymer ?
#
loop_
_entity_poly.entity_id
_entity_poly.type
_entity_poly.pdbx_seq_one_letter_code
_entity_poly.pdbx_strand_id
1 'polypeptide(L)'
;MKDNRKHTPGHWIVQNTRRFDQYPPMVEVREIVNAKGNIIACAVYSDKGNEQLANAHLLAAAPELMEACRNAMEIYEHIKPACCEEFVEATYEKLKAAIAKAEGRE
;
A
#
# COMPACT_ATOMS: atom_id res chain seq x y z
N MET A 1 22.15 -10.80 11.88
CA MET A 1 21.40 -9.53 12.01
C MET A 1 19.92 -9.84 11.93
N LYS A 2 19.09 -9.37 12.86
CA LYS A 2 17.63 -9.51 12.71
C LYS A 2 17.20 -8.66 11.52
N ASP A 3 16.45 -9.25 10.59
CA ASP A 3 15.87 -8.53 9.46
C ASP A 3 14.89 -7.49 10.01
N ASN A 4 15.25 -6.21 9.89
CA ASN A 4 14.51 -5.09 10.43
C ASN A 4 13.65 -4.39 9.35
N ARG A 5 13.46 -5.02 8.19
CA ARG A 5 12.61 -4.54 7.09
C ARG A 5 11.12 -4.74 7.41
N LYS A 6 10.65 -4.17 8.51
CA LYS A 6 9.22 -4.15 8.83
C LYS A 6 8.58 -2.91 8.22
N HIS A 7 7.45 -3.08 7.53
CA HIS A 7 6.63 -1.97 7.05
C HIS A 7 6.19 -1.09 8.22
N THR A 8 6.00 0.21 7.95
CA THR A 8 5.48 1.14 8.96
C THR A 8 4.06 0.70 9.35
N PRO A 9 3.82 0.34 10.62
CA PRO A 9 2.53 -0.18 11.03
C PRO A 9 1.50 0.93 11.24
N GLY A 10 0.22 0.53 11.28
CA GLY A 10 -0.90 1.36 11.70
C GLY A 10 -1.49 2.21 10.59
N HIS A 11 -2.60 2.87 10.93
CA HIS A 11 -3.39 3.67 10.00
C HIS A 11 -2.59 4.86 9.47
N TRP A 12 -2.56 5.01 8.14
CA TRP A 12 -2.00 6.19 7.50
C TRP A 12 -3.13 7.08 6.98
N ILE A 13 -2.90 8.39 6.99
CA ILE A 13 -3.91 9.39 6.64
C ILE A 13 -3.34 10.28 5.55
N VAL A 14 -4.14 10.57 4.53
CA VAL A 14 -3.82 11.58 3.52
C VAL A 14 -4.02 12.96 4.13
N GLN A 15 -2.95 13.74 4.18
CA GLN A 15 -2.96 15.13 4.59
C GLN A 15 -2.84 16.04 3.37
N ASN A 16 -3.79 16.97 3.24
CA ASN A 16 -3.76 18.01 2.23
C ASN A 16 -2.77 19.10 2.65
N THR A 17 -1.53 18.97 2.22
CA THR A 17 -0.49 19.95 2.50
C THR A 17 -0.16 20.72 1.24
N ARG A 18 -0.26 22.06 1.28
CA ARG A 18 0.27 22.91 0.21
C ARG A 18 1.65 23.40 0.61
N ARG A 19 2.70 22.64 0.28
CA ARG A 19 4.08 23.11 0.41
C ARG A 19 4.48 23.93 -0.82
N PHE A 20 4.03 25.17 -0.85
CA PHE A 20 4.40 26.13 -1.90
C PHE A 20 5.88 26.55 -1.85
N ASP A 21 6.57 26.26 -0.75
CA ASP A 21 7.96 26.64 -0.48
C ASP A 21 8.98 25.61 -0.96
N GLN A 22 8.58 24.34 -1.09
CA GLN A 22 9.48 23.23 -1.41
C GLN A 22 9.33 22.69 -2.84
N TYR A 23 8.23 23.00 -3.52
CA TYR A 23 7.95 22.52 -4.87
C TYR A 23 7.50 23.67 -5.78
N PRO A 24 7.78 23.59 -7.10
CA PRO A 24 7.26 24.57 -8.05
C PRO A 24 5.73 24.67 -7.94
N PRO A 25 5.13 25.85 -8.18
CA PRO A 25 3.69 26.07 -8.05
C PRO A 25 2.81 25.23 -8.99
N MET A 26 3.43 24.51 -9.92
CA MET A 26 2.78 23.57 -10.85
C MET A 26 2.62 22.16 -10.29
N VAL A 27 3.24 21.84 -9.15
CA VAL A 27 3.25 20.49 -8.57
C VAL A 27 2.20 20.38 -7.47
N GLU A 28 1.42 19.30 -7.51
CA GLU A 28 0.51 18.93 -6.43
C GLU A 28 1.18 17.89 -5.52
N VAL A 29 1.18 18.17 -4.21
CA VAL A 29 1.76 17.29 -3.20
C VAL A 29 0.67 16.84 -2.22
N ARG A 30 0.68 15.56 -1.90
CA ARG A 30 -0.13 14.94 -0.85
C ARG A 30 0.80 14.21 0.10
N GLU A 31 0.74 14.58 1.37
CA GLU A 31 1.51 13.90 2.41
C GLU A 31 0.68 12.75 2.96
N ILE A 32 1.33 11.63 3.24
CA ILE A 32 0.73 10.47 3.90
C ILE A 32 1.42 10.36 5.25
N VAL A 33 0.66 10.54 6.32
CA VAL A 33 1.16 10.60 7.68
C VAL A 33 0.68 9.42 8.50
N ASN A 34 1.48 9.00 9.48
CA ASN A 34 1.01 8.04 10.48
C ASN A 34 0.17 8.73 11.57
N ALA A 35 -0.37 7.94 12.50
CA ALA A 35 -1.14 8.43 13.64
C ALA A 35 -0.40 9.45 14.55
N LYS A 36 0.94 9.55 14.46
CA LYS A 36 1.75 10.52 15.20
C LYS A 36 1.99 11.82 14.43
N GLY A 37 1.47 11.93 13.20
CA GLY A 37 1.71 13.07 12.31
C GLY A 37 3.07 13.02 11.59
N ASN A 38 3.81 11.90 11.68
CA ASN A 38 5.06 11.77 10.94
C ASN A 38 4.76 11.46 9.47
N ILE A 39 5.40 12.16 8.55
CA ILE A 39 5.31 11.89 7.12
C ILE A 39 6.00 10.56 6.81
N ILE A 40 5.25 9.62 6.24
CA ILE A 40 5.71 8.28 5.85
C ILE A 40 5.93 8.20 4.34
N ALA A 41 5.10 8.91 3.56
CA ALA A 41 5.22 9.00 2.12
C ALA A 41 4.70 10.35 1.61
N CYS A 42 5.15 10.74 0.42
CA CYS A 42 4.63 11.89 -0.31
C CYS A 42 4.27 11.44 -1.73
N ALA A 43 3.03 11.71 -2.14
CA ALA A 43 2.62 11.57 -3.53
C ALA A 43 2.77 12.94 -4.22
N VAL A 44 3.61 13.00 -5.25
CA VAL A 44 4.00 14.23 -5.94
C VAL A 44 3.63 14.10 -7.41
N TYR A 45 2.86 15.05 -7.92
CA TYR A 45 2.33 15.03 -9.29
C TYR A 45 2.66 16.30 -10.04
N SER A 46 3.12 16.15 -11.29
CA SER A 46 3.44 17.26 -12.19
C SER A 46 2.23 17.81 -12.94
N ASP A 47 1.12 17.07 -12.98
CA ASP A 47 -0.17 17.50 -13.53
C ASP A 47 -1.16 17.76 -12.39
N LYS A 48 -2.38 18.24 -12.67
CA LYS A 48 -3.47 18.39 -11.71
C LYS A 48 -4.63 17.48 -12.11
N GLY A 49 -5.15 16.69 -11.17
CA GLY A 49 -6.25 15.76 -11.46
C GLY A 49 -6.73 14.95 -10.27
N ASN A 50 -7.95 14.42 -10.38
CA ASN A 50 -8.60 13.65 -9.31
C ASN A 50 -7.88 12.32 -8.99
N GLU A 51 -7.10 11.78 -9.93
CA GLU A 51 -6.32 10.55 -9.77
C GLU A 51 -5.29 10.65 -8.63
N GLN A 52 -4.86 11.86 -8.29
CA GLN A 52 -3.80 12.14 -7.33
C GLN A 52 -4.26 11.86 -5.91
N LEU A 53 -5.48 12.31 -5.59
CA LEU A 53 -6.12 12.01 -4.33
C LEU A 53 -6.44 10.52 -4.21
N ALA A 54 -6.92 9.88 -5.29
CA ALA A 54 -7.19 8.45 -5.32
C ALA A 54 -5.91 7.62 -5.06
N ASN A 55 -4.80 7.97 -5.72
CA ASN A 55 -3.51 7.32 -5.52
C ASN A 55 -2.94 7.56 -4.11
N ALA A 56 -3.09 8.77 -3.56
CA ALA A 56 -2.69 9.05 -2.18
C ALA A 56 -3.50 8.21 -1.18
N HIS A 57 -4.81 8.04 -1.39
CA HIS A 57 -5.63 7.15 -0.58
C HIS A 57 -5.21 5.69 -0.72
N LEU A 58 -4.87 5.23 -1.93
CA LEU A 58 -4.36 3.88 -2.15
C LEU A 58 -3.07 3.64 -1.36
N LEU A 59 -2.15 4.60 -1.36
CA LEU A 59 -0.92 4.52 -0.57
C LEU A 59 -1.22 4.54 0.94
N ALA A 60 -2.15 5.38 1.39
CA ALA A 60 -2.54 5.44 2.80
C ALA A 60 -3.17 4.14 3.30
N ALA A 61 -3.87 3.40 2.43
CA ALA A 61 -4.47 2.10 2.75
C ALA A 61 -3.47 0.93 2.63
N ALA A 62 -2.19 1.17 2.33
CA ALA A 62 -1.22 0.10 2.10
C ALA A 62 -1.04 -0.85 3.31
N PRO A 63 -1.00 -0.38 4.59
CA PRO A 63 -0.92 -1.27 5.74
C PRO A 63 -2.12 -2.23 5.84
N GLU A 64 -3.33 -1.71 5.72
CA GLU A 64 -4.57 -2.47 5.81
C GLU A 64 -4.72 -3.42 4.62
N LEU A 65 -4.33 -2.98 3.42
CA LEU A 65 -4.34 -3.81 2.22
C LEU A 65 -3.38 -4.99 2.36
N MET A 66 -2.17 -4.77 2.90
CA MET A 66 -1.21 -5.84 3.17
C MET A 66 -1.76 -6.85 4.18
N GLU A 67 -2.38 -6.40 5.27
CA GLU A 67 -3.03 -7.26 6.26
C GLU A 67 -4.16 -8.08 5.62
N ALA A 68 -5.04 -7.44 4.84
CA ALA A 68 -6.12 -8.11 4.13
C ALA A 68 -5.59 -9.17 3.15
N CYS A 69 -4.50 -8.87 2.42
CA CYS A 69 -3.85 -9.83 1.52
C CYS A 69 -3.31 -11.06 2.27
N ARG A 70 -2.67 -10.87 3.43
CA ARG A 70 -2.17 -11.98 4.27
C ARG A 70 -3.32 -12.84 4.80
N ASN A 71 -4.37 -12.22 5.31
CA ASN A 71 -5.55 -12.93 5.80
C ASN A 71 -6.23 -13.72 4.67
N ALA A 72 -6.31 -13.15 3.47
CA ALA A 72 -6.86 -13.86 2.30
C ALA A 72 -6.03 -15.09 1.91
N MET A 73 -4.70 -15.01 1.96
CA MET A 73 -3.84 -16.18 1.74
C MET A 73 -4.06 -17.26 2.80
N GLU A 74 -4.11 -16.88 4.07
CA GLU A 74 -4.32 -17.82 5.17
C GLU A 74 -5.67 -18.54 5.05
N ILE A 75 -6.75 -17.80 4.77
CA ILE A 75 -8.08 -18.39 4.52
C ILE A 75 -8.02 -19.35 3.34
N TYR A 76 -7.38 -18.95 2.23
CA TYR A 76 -7.26 -19.80 1.06
C TYR A 76 -6.52 -21.11 1.37
N GLU A 77 -5.40 -21.05 2.08
CA GLU A 77 -4.62 -22.23 2.47
C GLU A 77 -5.42 -23.20 3.35
N HIS A 78 -6.34 -22.69 4.19
CA HIS A 78 -7.23 -23.51 5.00
C HIS A 78 -8.34 -24.19 4.17
N ILE A 79 -8.87 -23.54 3.14
CA ILE A 79 -9.96 -24.08 2.32
C ILE A 79 -9.48 -24.85 1.08
N LYS A 80 -8.24 -24.63 0.63
CA LYS A 80 -7.64 -25.25 -0.56
C LYS A 80 -7.78 -26.79 -0.57
N PRO A 81 -7.56 -27.53 0.54
CA PRO A 81 -7.72 -28.99 0.53
C PRO A 81 -9.14 -29.47 0.18
N ALA A 82 -10.16 -28.60 0.34
CA ALA A 82 -11.56 -28.90 0.09
C ALA A 82 -12.09 -28.36 -1.25
N CYS A 83 -11.32 -27.53 -1.97
CA CYS A 83 -11.76 -26.86 -3.19
C CYS A 83 -10.91 -27.30 -4.40
N CYS A 84 -11.53 -27.97 -5.37
CA CYS A 84 -10.91 -28.33 -6.64
C CYS A 84 -11.21 -27.26 -7.71
N GLU A 85 -10.52 -26.10 -7.68
CA GLU A 85 -10.65 -25.12 -8.77
C GLU A 85 -9.31 -24.48 -9.17
N GLU A 86 -8.92 -24.76 -10.41
CA GLU A 86 -7.71 -24.25 -11.09
C GLU A 86 -7.68 -22.71 -11.17
N PHE A 87 -8.84 -22.06 -11.19
CA PHE A 87 -8.97 -20.60 -11.21
C PHE A 87 -8.49 -19.92 -9.90
N VAL A 88 -8.62 -20.61 -8.77
CA VAL A 88 -8.22 -20.06 -7.48
C VAL A 88 -6.70 -20.10 -7.31
N GLU A 89 -6.03 -21.08 -7.92
CA GLU A 89 -4.56 -21.19 -7.89
C GLU A 89 -3.89 -19.99 -8.59
N ALA A 90 -4.39 -19.59 -9.76
CA ALA A 90 -3.85 -18.44 -10.49
C ALA A 90 -4.01 -17.12 -9.72
N THR A 91 -5.11 -16.97 -8.96
CA THR A 91 -5.34 -15.79 -8.12
C THR A 91 -4.44 -15.80 -6.89
N TYR A 92 -4.24 -16.97 -6.27
CA TYR A 92 -3.34 -17.15 -5.15
C TYR A 92 -1.88 -16.84 -5.51
N GLU A 93 -1.39 -17.31 -6.66
CA GLU A 93 -0.02 -17.00 -7.11
C GLU A 93 0.18 -15.49 -7.37
N LYS A 94 -0.82 -14.79 -7.91
CA LYS A 94 -0.79 -13.32 -8.04
C LYS A 94 -0.72 -12.63 -6.69
N LEU A 95 -1.50 -13.10 -5.71
CA LEU A 95 -1.51 -12.55 -4.35
C LEU A 95 -0.16 -12.74 -3.65
N LYS A 96 0.40 -13.94 -3.76
CA LYS A 96 1.73 -14.29 -3.24
C LYS A 96 2.83 -13.44 -3.88
N ALA A 97 2.79 -13.24 -5.19
CA ALA A 97 3.72 -12.38 -5.90
C ALA A 97 3.61 -10.91 -5.46
N ALA A 98 2.39 -10.41 -5.27
CA ALA A 98 2.16 -9.04 -4.79
C ALA A 98 2.72 -8.83 -3.37
N ILE A 99 2.55 -9.80 -2.47
CA ILE A 99 3.13 -9.74 -1.12
C ILE A 99 4.66 -9.82 -1.17
N ALA A 100 5.22 -10.75 -1.95
CA ALA A 100 6.68 -10.88 -2.10
C ALA A 100 7.31 -9.58 -2.62
N LYS A 101 6.67 -8.95 -3.60
CA LYS A 101 7.02 -7.62 -4.12
C LYS A 101 6.99 -6.55 -3.03
N ALA A 102 5.89 -6.44 -2.30
CA ALA A 102 5.78 -5.44 -1.24
C ALA A 102 6.77 -5.69 -0.07
N GLU A 103 7.22 -6.92 0.15
CA GLU A 103 8.27 -7.28 1.10
C GLU A 103 9.70 -7.13 0.55
N GLY A 104 9.87 -6.80 -0.73
CA GLY A 104 11.17 -6.69 -1.39
C GLY A 104 11.90 -8.02 -1.50
N ARG A 105 11.17 -9.12 -1.72
CA ARG A 105 11.68 -10.49 -1.93
C ARG A 105 11.64 -10.94 -3.40
N GLU A 106 11.52 -9.99 -4.33
CA GLU A 106 11.49 -10.24 -5.79
C GLU A 106 12.79 -10.90 -6.30
#